data_AF-A0A4U9IM94-F1
#
_entry.id   AF-A0A4U9IM94-F1
#
_cell.length_a   1.000
_cell.length_b   1.000
_cell.length_c   1.000
_cell.angle_alpha   90.00
_cell.angle_beta   90.00
_cell.angle_gamma   90.00
#
_symmetry.space_group_name_H-M   'P 1'
#
loop_
_entity.id
_entity.type
_entity.pdbx_description
1 polymer ?
#
loop_
_entity_poly.entity_id
_entity_poly.type
_entity_poly.pdbx_seq_one_letter_code
_entity_poly.pdbx_strand_id
1 'polypeptide(L)'
;MKYGNDTDFIRVTRVFSYKSYADSTFTRTSRLAQDNTFSGKTDGLIALGLAKKRDLGQRYFTSQLWGEKYADITNIVWAEVHYVAPDILWKPDLGIQGFLWQKYR
;
A
#
# COMPACT_ATOMS: atom_id res chain seq x y z
N MET A 1 2.81 9.16 9.62
CA MET A 1 3.87 10.15 9.41
C MET A 1 4.45 9.98 8.01
N LYS A 2 4.50 11.05 7.20
CA LYS A 2 5.09 11.08 5.85
C LYS A 2 6.32 11.98 5.91
N TYR A 3 7.45 11.50 5.42
CA TYR A 3 8.66 12.28 5.23
C TYR A 3 8.96 12.33 3.73
N GLY A 4 8.94 13.52 3.13
CA GLY A 4 9.17 13.74 1.70
C GLY A 4 7.93 14.18 0.89
N ASN A 5 8.08 14.26 -0.43
CA ASN A 5 7.07 14.74 -1.40
C ASN A 5 6.24 13.57 -1.96
N ASP A 6 5.19 13.84 -2.74
CA ASP A 6 4.31 12.78 -3.28
C ASP A 6 5.02 11.77 -4.19
N THR A 7 6.17 12.13 -4.75
CA THR A 7 6.97 11.26 -5.61
C THR A 7 8.17 10.63 -4.92
N ASP A 8 8.59 11.19 -3.78
CA ASP A 8 9.76 10.79 -3.03
C ASP A 8 9.41 10.87 -1.54
N PHE A 9 8.82 9.79 -1.02
CA PHE A 9 8.41 9.73 0.37
C PHE A 9 8.87 8.46 1.06
N ILE A 10 9.01 8.57 2.37
CA ILE A 10 8.93 7.45 3.30
C ILE A 10 7.69 7.73 4.16
N ARG A 11 6.72 6.83 4.14
CA ARG A 11 5.47 6.96 4.88
C ARG A 11 5.30 5.78 5.82
N VAL A 12 5.09 6.09 7.09
CA VAL A 12 4.65 5.12 8.09
C VAL A 12 3.20 5.44 8.43
N THR A 13 2.29 4.53 8.14
CA THR A 13 0.87 4.64 8.47
C THR A 13 0.55 3.57 9.49
N ARG A 14 0.01 3.96 10.65
CA ARG A 14 -0.46 3.03 11.66
C ARG A 14 -1.95 3.22 11.83
N VAL A 15 -2.72 2.19 11.53
CA VAL A 15 -4.18 2.20 11.58
C VAL A 15 -4.62 1.31 12.73
N PHE A 16 -5.15 1.90 13.79
CA PHE A 16 -5.63 1.16 14.97
C PHE A 16 -7.10 0.74 14.87
N SER A 17 -7.84 1.24 13.87
CA SER A 17 -9.25 0.96 13.66
C SER A 17 -9.61 1.18 12.20
N TYR A 18 -10.25 0.20 11.56
CA TYR A 18 -10.72 0.28 10.18
C TYR A 18 -12.25 0.36 10.19
N LYS A 19 -12.83 1.43 9.65
CA LYS A 19 -14.28 1.53 9.49
C LYS A 19 -14.64 0.85 8.16
N SER A 20 -15.30 -0.30 8.22
CA SER A 20 -15.84 -0.97 7.04
C SER A 20 -16.98 -0.14 6.46
N TYR A 21 -17.01 0.06 5.13
CA TYR A 21 -18.06 0.81 4.44
C TYR A 21 -19.46 0.17 4.56
N ALA A 22 -19.57 -1.04 5.11
CA ALA A 22 -20.82 -1.76 5.32
C ALA A 22 -21.47 -1.53 6.69
N ASP A 23 -20.82 -0.81 7.63
CA ASP A 23 -21.35 -0.62 8.98
C ASP A 23 -21.15 0.79 9.54
N SER A 24 -22.17 1.29 10.24
CA SER A 24 -22.22 2.64 10.81
C SER A 24 -21.36 2.82 12.07
N THR A 25 -20.77 1.75 12.58
CA THR A 25 -20.01 1.69 13.83
C THR A 25 -18.50 1.56 13.58
N PHE A 26 -17.66 2.24 14.37
CA PHE A 26 -16.20 2.07 14.34
C PHE A 26 -15.83 0.71 14.95
N THR A 27 -15.86 -0.35 14.14
CA THR A 27 -15.47 -1.69 14.59
C THR A 27 -13.99 -1.93 14.37
N ARG A 28 -13.33 -2.48 15.39
CA ARG A 28 -11.89 -2.81 15.42
C ARG A 28 -11.61 -4.11 14.65
N THR A 29 -12.34 -4.35 13.56
CA THR A 29 -12.45 -5.67 12.95
C THR A 29 -12.02 -5.58 11.48
N SER A 30 -10.97 -6.31 11.15
CA SER A 30 -10.39 -6.38 9.81
C SER A 30 -11.37 -7.01 8.82
N ARG A 31 -11.35 -6.56 7.55
CA ARG A 31 -12.15 -7.13 6.44
C ARG A 31 -11.89 -8.62 6.18
N LEU A 32 -10.78 -9.15 6.70
CA LEU A 32 -10.40 -10.57 6.63
C LEU A 32 -11.09 -11.45 7.69
N ALA A 33 -11.77 -10.87 8.68
CA ALA A 33 -12.51 -11.60 9.71
C ALA A 33 -13.96 -11.94 9.31
N GLN A 34 -14.38 -11.59 8.08
CA GLN A 34 -15.70 -11.93 7.56
C GLN A 34 -15.82 -13.43 7.23
N ASP A 35 -14.68 -14.12 7.13
CA ASP A 35 -14.60 -15.58 7.12
C ASP A 35 -14.42 -16.03 8.58
N ASN A 36 -15.39 -16.76 9.13
CA ASN A 36 -15.59 -17.08 10.55
C ASN A 36 -14.47 -17.90 11.25
N THR A 37 -13.23 -17.79 10.79
CA THR A 37 -12.05 -18.52 11.30
C THR A 37 -11.13 -17.64 12.15
N PHE A 38 -11.39 -16.33 12.26
CA PHE A 38 -10.55 -15.40 13.03
C PHE A 38 -11.37 -14.57 14.03
N SER A 39 -11.39 -15.03 15.29
CA SER A 39 -11.86 -14.28 16.48
C SER A 39 -10.77 -13.34 17.05
N GLY A 40 -9.78 -12.98 16.23
CA GLY A 40 -8.66 -12.15 16.66
C GLY A 40 -8.95 -10.68 16.44
N LYS A 41 -9.23 -9.93 17.52
CA LYS A 41 -9.12 -8.47 17.52
C LYS A 41 -7.75 -8.11 16.95
N THR A 42 -7.69 -7.58 15.73
CA THR A 42 -6.40 -7.20 15.16
C THR A 42 -5.91 -5.96 15.88
N ASP A 43 -4.74 -6.04 16.52
CA ASP A 43 -4.13 -4.96 17.31
C ASP A 43 -3.71 -3.71 16.50
N GLY A 44 -4.03 -3.71 15.20
CA GLY A 44 -3.80 -2.64 14.25
C GLY A 44 -3.02 -3.09 13.03
N LEU A 45 -3.04 -2.24 12.02
CA LEU A 45 -2.23 -2.36 10.81
C LEU A 45 -1.09 -1.35 10.89
N ILE A 46 0.12 -1.81 10.59
CA ILE A 46 1.24 -0.90 10.33
C ILE A 46 1.65 -1.08 8.87
N ALA A 47 1.61 0.02 8.13
CA ALA A 47 2.04 0.11 6.75
C ALA A 47 3.28 1.00 6.67
N LEU A 48 4.28 0.52 5.96
CA LEU A 48 5.52 1.22 5.65
C LEU A 48 5.61 1.32 4.14
N GLY A 49 5.42 2.53 3.63
CA GLY A 49 5.56 2.87 2.22
C GLY A 49 6.84 3.64 1.97
N LEU A 50 7.47 3.39 0.84
CA LEU A 50 8.51 4.24 0.29
C LEU A 50 8.27 4.44 -1.19
N ALA A 51 8.43 5.67 -1.67
CA ALA A 51 8.35 6.02 -3.06
C ALA A 51 9.59 6.79 -3.46
N LYS A 52 9.96 6.65 -4.73
CA LYS A 52 11.07 7.38 -5.34
C LYS A 52 10.75 7.68 -6.79
N LYS A 53 11.06 8.90 -7.21
CA LYS A 53 11.01 9.31 -8.61
C LYS A 53 12.42 9.53 -9.15
N ARG A 54 12.60 9.13 -10.40
CA ARG A 54 13.82 9.32 -11.18
C ARG A 54 13.41 10.03 -12.44
N ASP A 55 13.89 11.26 -12.61
CA ASP A 55 13.74 12.00 -13.85
C ASP A 55 14.86 11.60 -14.82
N LEU A 56 14.49 11.29 -16.07
CA LEU A 56 15.36 10.95 -17.20
C LEU A 56 15.09 11.96 -18.34
N GLY A 57 15.38 13.23 -18.07
CA GLY A 57 15.13 14.33 -19.01
C GLY A 57 13.64 14.60 -19.16
N GLN A 58 13.08 14.38 -20.36
CA GLN A 58 11.65 14.55 -20.62
C GLN A 58 10.78 13.36 -20.19
N ARG A 59 11.39 12.32 -19.63
CA ARG A 59 10.70 11.11 -19.16
C ARG A 59 10.94 10.95 -17.67
N TYR A 60 10.05 10.25 -17.00
CA TYR A 60 10.25 9.96 -15.58
C TYR A 60 9.79 8.57 -15.23
N PHE A 61 10.44 8.02 -14.22
CA PHE A 61 10.15 6.73 -13.63
C PHE A 61 9.78 6.95 -12.18
N THR A 62 8.69 6.33 -11.73
CA THR A 62 8.33 6.30 -10.31
C THR A 62 8.29 4.87 -9.83
N SER A 63 8.81 4.65 -8.63
CA SER A 63 8.77 3.34 -7.96
C SER A 63 8.23 3.54 -6.57
N GLN A 64 7.30 2.69 -6.17
CA GLN A 64 6.68 2.66 -4.85
C GLN A 64 6.78 1.24 -4.31
N LEU A 65 7.06 1.11 -3.02
CA LEU A 65 7.10 -0.15 -2.31
C LEU A 65 6.39 0.04 -0.98
N TRP A 66 5.48 -0.87 -0.66
CA TRP A 66 4.68 -0.85 0.54
C TRP A 66 4.76 -2.21 1.23
N GLY A 67 5.09 -2.19 2.51
CA GLY A 67 5.01 -3.34 3.40
C GLY A 67 3.95 -3.08 4.45
N GLU A 68 2.91 -3.89 4.45
CA GLU A 68 1.79 -3.84 5.39
C GLU A 68 1.84 -5.08 6.27
N LYS A 69 2.05 -4.86 7.57
CA LYS A 69 1.99 -5.92 8.58
C LYS A 69 0.66 -5.81 9.31
N TYR A 70 -0.18 -6.83 9.12
CA TYR A 70 -1.38 -7.02 9.91
C TYR A 70 -0.99 -7.91 11.09
N ALA A 71 -1.15 -7.37 12.31
CA ALA A 71 -0.60 -7.96 13.54
C ALA A 71 -0.85 -9.47 13.71
N ASP A 72 -1.99 -9.97 13.22
CA ASP A 72 -2.43 -11.36 13.47
C ASP A 72 -2.93 -12.12 12.23
N ILE A 73 -2.85 -11.55 11.02
CA ILE A 73 -3.56 -12.12 9.85
C ILE A 73 -2.62 -12.41 8.68
N THR A 74 -1.88 -11.41 8.20
CA THR A 74 -1.14 -11.51 6.94
C THR A 74 -0.12 -10.38 6.85
N ASN A 75 1.03 -10.66 6.26
CA ASN A 75 1.90 -9.61 5.75
C ASN A 75 1.69 -9.45 4.24
N ILE A 76 1.40 -8.23 3.81
CA ILE A 76 1.26 -7.89 2.40
C ILE A 76 2.43 -6.99 2.05
N VAL A 77 3.19 -7.36 1.05
CA VAL A 77 4.22 -6.50 0.48
C VAL A 77 3.87 -6.29 -0.98
N TRP A 78 3.79 -5.05 -1.41
CA TRP A 78 3.52 -4.74 -2.81
C TRP A 78 4.43 -3.65 -3.32
N ALA A 79 4.86 -3.82 -4.55
CA ALA A 79 5.72 -2.89 -5.25
C ALA A 79 5.03 -2.49 -6.54
N GLU A 80 5.14 -1.21 -6.87
CA GLU A 80 4.61 -0.66 -8.09
C GLU A 80 5.65 0.22 -8.75
N VAL A 81 5.70 0.15 -10.06
CA VAL A 81 6.67 0.85 -10.88
C VAL A 81 5.92 1.45 -12.06
N HIS A 82 6.04 2.75 -12.28
CA HIS A 82 5.49 3.43 -13.45
C HIS A 82 6.59 4.10 -14.25
N TYR A 83 6.50 3.96 -15.57
CA TYR A 83 7.34 4.66 -16.52
C TYR A 83 6.47 5.55 -17.41
N VAL A 84 6.78 6.84 -17.42
CA VAL A 84 5.99 7.85 -18.15
C VAL A 84 6.89 8.58 -19.14
N ALA A 85 6.44 8.61 -20.39
CA ALA A 85 7.15 9.29 -21.48
C ALA A 85 6.27 10.39 -22.11
N PRO A 86 6.11 11.56 -21.46
CA PRO A 86 5.23 12.62 -21.94
C PRO A 86 5.69 13.31 -23.24
N ASP A 87 6.93 13.10 -23.65
CA ASP A 87 7.51 13.59 -24.92
C ASP A 87 7.02 12.82 -26.16
N ILE A 88 6.46 11.62 -25.99
CA ILE A 88 5.86 10.85 -27.09
C ILE A 88 4.42 11.35 -27.30
N LEU A 89 3.97 11.45 -28.55
CA LEU A 89 2.66 12.00 -28.93
C LEU A 89 1.48 11.45 -28.11
N TRP A 90 1.53 10.17 -27.74
CA TRP A 90 0.48 9.49 -26.97
C TRP A 90 0.74 9.42 -25.46
N LYS A 91 1.86 9.98 -24.99
CA LYS A 91 2.24 10.08 -23.58
C LYS A 91 2.06 8.75 -22.83
N PRO A 92 2.70 7.65 -23.30
CA PRO A 92 2.48 6.35 -22.71
C PRO A 92 2.89 6.35 -21.24
N ASP A 93 2.04 5.73 -20.43
CA ASP A 93 2.20 5.44 -19.02
C ASP A 93 2.16 3.92 -18.86
N LEU A 94 3.27 3.34 -18.41
CA LEU A 94 3.42 1.90 -18.24
C LEU A 94 3.63 1.60 -16.76
N GLY A 95 2.61 1.04 -16.13
CA GLY A 95 2.63 0.57 -14.75
C GLY A 95 2.85 -0.94 -14.66
N ILE A 96 3.77 -1.37 -13.80
CA ILE A 96 3.94 -2.75 -13.37
C ILE A 96 3.73 -2.81 -11.87
N GLN A 97 2.81 -3.66 -11.44
CA GLN A 97 2.47 -3.85 -10.03
C GLN A 97 2.65 -5.32 -9.65
N GLY A 98 3.37 -5.56 -8.56
CA GLY A 98 3.61 -6.89 -8.01
C GLY A 98 3.17 -6.94 -6.55
N PHE A 99 2.48 -8.01 -6.18
CA PHE A 99 2.03 -8.26 -4.81
C PHE A 99 2.57 -9.58 -4.30
N LEU A 100 3.14 -9.54 -3.10
CA LEU A 100 3.49 -10.70 -2.31
C LEU A 100 2.57 -10.75 -1.09
N TRP A 101 1.79 -11.82 -1.01
CA TRP A 101 0.89 -12.07 0.10
C TRP A 101 1.42 -13.26 0.90
N GLN A 102 1.66 -13.05 2.19
CA GLN A 102 2.13 -14.10 3.08
C GLN A 102 1.17 -14.23 4.27
N LYS A 103 0.40 -15.31 4.27
CA LYS A 103 -0.50 -15.69 5.36
C LYS A 103 0.28 -16.45 6.42
N TYR A 104 0.14 -16.01 7.68
CA TYR A 104 0.61 -16.80 8.81
C TYR A 104 -0.44 -17.87 9.11
N ARG A 105 0.03 -19.10 9.34
CA ARG A 105 -0.78 -20.30 9.55
C ARG A 105 -0.72 -20.68 11.02
#